data_AF-A0A924SDZ4-F1
#
_entry.id   AF-A0A924SDZ4-F1
#
_cell.length_a   1.000
_cell.length_b   1.000
_cell.length_c   1.000
_cell.angle_alpha   90.00
_cell.angle_beta   90.00
_cell.angle_gamma   90.00
#
_symmetry.space_group_name_H-M   'P 1'
#
loop_
_entity.id
_entity.type
_entity.pdbx_description
1 polymer ?
#
loop_
_entity_poly.entity_id
_entity_poly.type
_entity_poly.pdbx_seq_one_letter_code
_entity_poly.pdbx_strand_id
1 'polypeptide(L)' 'MPHSRTLRFGMVGGGPGAFIGAVHHRAATLDGMATLVAGAFSSNAAKSRE' A
#
# COMPACT_ATOMS: atom_id res chain seq x y z
N MET A 1 25.79 -4.03 -9.22
CA MET A 1 24.75 -3.02 -9.52
C MET A 1 23.62 -3.25 -8.53
N PRO A 2 23.29 -2.32 -7.61
CA PRO A 2 22.09 -2.48 -6.80
C PRO A 2 20.90 -2.58 -7.77
N HIS A 3 19.98 -3.49 -7.48
CA HIS A 3 18.90 -3.86 -8.38
C HIS A 3 18.05 -2.62 -8.74
N SER A 4 18.14 -2.17 -9.99
CA SER A 4 17.53 -0.94 -10.54
C SER A 4 16.00 -0.99 -10.66
N ARG A 5 15.31 -1.81 -9.86
CA ARG A 5 13.87 -2.04 -10.00
C ARG A 5 13.13 -1.75 -8.70
N THR A 6 12.16 -0.84 -8.77
CA THR A 6 11.22 -0.54 -7.69
C THR A 6 10.44 -1.81 -7.29
N LEU A 7 10.38 -2.07 -5.98
CA LEU A 7 9.63 -3.17 -5.37
C LEU A 7 8.14 -2.97 -5.64
N ARG A 8 7.49 -3.97 -6.22
CA ARG A 8 6.03 -3.98 -6.41
C ARG A 8 5.42 -4.73 -5.24
N PHE A 9 4.55 -4.10 -4.47
CA PHE A 9 3.94 -4.71 -3.30
C PHE A 9 2.43 -4.55 -3.27
N GLY A 10 1.77 -5.36 -2.43
CA GLY A 10 0.35 -5.23 -2.12
C GLY A 10 0.11 -4.99 -0.63
N MET A 11 -1.03 -4.42 -0.28
CA MET A 11 -1.42 -4.18 1.11
C MET A 11 -2.72 -4.88 1.48
N VAL A 12 -2.83 -5.34 2.73
CA VAL A 12 -4.05 -5.93 3.29
C VAL A 12 -4.41 -5.18 4.56
N GLY A 13 -5.65 -4.71 4.64
CA GLY A 13 -6.11 -3.78 5.67
C GLY A 13 -5.66 -2.33 5.41
N GLY A 14 -5.93 -1.44 6.37
CA GLY A 14 -5.54 -0.03 6.24
C GLY A 14 -6.39 0.79 5.26
N GLY A 15 -7.62 0.34 4.96
CA GLY A 15 -8.55 1.04 4.08
C GLY A 15 -9.09 2.37 4.60
N PRO A 16 -10.15 2.91 3.95
CA PRO A 16 -10.63 4.26 4.22
C PRO A 16 -10.86 4.54 5.71
N GLY A 17 -10.33 5.68 6.17
CA GLY A 17 -10.37 6.11 7.57
C GLY A 17 -9.29 5.49 8.48
N ALA A 18 -8.47 4.55 8.01
CA ALA A 18 -7.44 3.93 8.84
C ALA A 18 -6.12 4.72 8.83
N PHE A 19 -5.76 5.28 9.99
CA PHE A 19 -4.49 5.99 10.17
C PHE A 19 -3.26 5.10 9.87
N ILE A 20 -3.27 3.86 10.37
CA ILE A 20 -2.15 2.92 10.23
C ILE A 20 -1.88 2.59 8.75
N GLY A 21 -2.91 2.41 7.94
CA GLY A 21 -2.77 2.12 6.51
C GLY A 21 -2.06 3.25 5.76
N ALA A 22 -2.48 4.49 6.00
CA ALA A 22 -1.86 5.67 5.40
C ALA A 22 -0.39 5.83 5.81
N VAL A 23 -0.04 5.57 7.08
CA VAL A 23 1.34 5.64 7.57
C VAL A 23 2.23 4.58 6.91
N HIS A 24 1.76 3.33 6.82
CA HIS A 24 2.54 2.24 6.22
C HIS A 24 2.74 2.45 4.72
N HIS A 25 1.70 2.87 4.00
CA HIS A 25 1.82 3.21 2.58
C HIS A 25 2.87 4.29 2.38
N ARG A 26 2.80 5.39 3.14
CA ARG A 26 3.77 6.50 3.06
C ARG A 26 5.19 6.05 3.38
N ALA A 27 5.38 5.28 4.44
CA ALA A 27 6.70 4.78 4.83
C ALA A 27 7.31 3.88 3.75
N ALA A 28 6.50 2.97 3.18
CA ALA A 28 6.96 2.06 2.13
C ALA A 28 7.35 2.77 0.83
N THR A 29 6.73 3.91 0.51
CA THR A 29 6.99 4.66 -0.73
C THR A 29 7.94 5.85 -0.54
N LEU A 30 8.38 6.15 0.68
CA LEU A 30 9.07 7.41 1.03
C LEU A 30 10.38 7.63 0.27
N ASP A 31 11.14 6.57 0.04
CA ASP A 31 12.44 6.58 -0.62
C ASP A 31 12.36 6.26 -2.12
N GLY A 32 11.16 6.12 -2.68
CA GLY A 32 10.93 5.76 -4.08
C GLY A 32 11.32 4.32 -4.44
N MET A 33 11.63 3.47 -3.45
CA MET A 33 12.06 2.08 -3.71
C MET A 33 10.90 1.08 -3.76
N ALA A 34 9.69 1.46 -3.36
CA ALA A 34 8.50 0.62 -3.51
C ALA A 34 7.30 1.33 -4.16
N THR A 35 6.43 0.55 -4.77
CA THR A 35 5.17 1.00 -5.38
C THR A 35 4.07 0.01 -5.05
N LEU A 36 2.97 0.53 -4.50
CA LEU A 36 1.76 -0.23 -4.22
C LEU A 36 1.03 -0.53 -5.53
N VAL A 37 0.83 -1.81 -5.85
CA VAL A 37 0.22 -2.26 -7.12
C VAL A 37 -1.07 -3.05 -6.93
N ALA A 38 -1.40 -3.44 -5.70
CA ALA A 38 -2.60 -4.21 -5.36
C ALA A 38 -3.00 -3.98 -3.90
N GLY A 39 -4.27 -4.25 -3.55
CA GLY A 39 -4.65 -4.28 -2.15
C GLY A 39 -6.03 -4.84 -1.86
N ALA A 40 -6.21 -5.28 -0.62
CA ALA A 40 -7.48 -5.70 -0.03
C ALA A 40 -7.69 -4.90 1.26
N PHE A 41 -8.36 -3.76 1.16
CA PHE A 41 -8.36 -2.72 2.18
C PHE A 41 -9.48 -2.87 3.21
N SER A 42 -10.50 -3.67 2.89
CA SER A 42 -11.58 -4.06 3.79
C SER A 42 -12.16 -5.42 3.39
N SER A 43 -12.73 -6.15 4.35
CA SER A 43 -13.57 -7.33 4.06
C SER A 43 -14.88 -6.96 3.36
N ASN A 44 -15.37 -5.73 3.53
CA ASN A 44 -16.49 -5.21 2.75
C ASN A 44 -15.98 -4.72 1.39
N ALA A 45 -16.45 -5.37 0.31
CA ALA A 45 -16.01 -5.06 -1.04
C ALA A 45 -16.32 -3.63 -1.49
N ALA A 46 -17.43 -3.03 -1.04
CA ALA A 46 -17.74 -1.63 -1.32
C ALA A 46 -16.76 -0.70 -0.60
N LYS A 47 -16.53 -0.92 0.70
CA LYS A 47 -15.57 -0.15 1.49
C LYS A 47 -14.13 -0.30 0.97
N SER A 48 -13.77 -1.45 0.40
CA SER A 48 -12.43 -1.68 -0.15
C SER A 48 -12.19 -1.01 -1.50
N ARG A 49 -13.23 -0.48 -2.17
CA ARG A 49 -13.15 0.17 -3.49
C ARG A 49 -13.30 1.69 -3.43
N GLU A 50 -13.64 2.23 -2.26
CA GLU A 50 -13.58 3.67 -2.00
C GLU A 50 -12.13 4.15 -1.98
#